data_AF-A0A5E4JQ54-F1
#
_entry.id   AF-A0A5E4JQ54-F1
#
_cell.length_a   1.000
_cell.length_b   1.000
_cell.length_c   1.000
_cell.angle_alpha   90.00
_cell.angle_beta   90.00
_cell.angle_gamma   90.00
#
_symmetry.space_group_name_H-M   'P 1'
#
loop_
_entity.id
_entity.type
_entity.pdbx_description
1 polymer ?
#
loop_
_entity_poly.entity_id
_entity_poly.type
_entity_poly.pdbx_seq_one_letter_code
_entity_poly.pdbx_strand_id
1 'polypeptide(L)'
;MKKIKIRFKNRKANIPITLLVFMALVLTVYALYSFNTNDKKVSSEVSDSRFLDYIYSQENEINFYVGNVMEKSIAKTGQINSGNYQAFIDNFKIELYKYKKNQTFIITELSQIEPQLIGDNIEITDKFVSLNLNIKIEKKFHDKFIISYLYNKKFVKSI
;
A
#
# COMPACT_ATOMS: atom_id res chain seq x y z
N MET A 1 -64.38 -61.35 -18.40
CA MET A 1 -63.93 -60.15 -19.14
C MET A 1 -63.22 -59.19 -18.18
N LYS A 2 -61.91 -58.97 -18.32
CA LYS A 2 -61.13 -58.02 -17.49
C LYS A 2 -61.15 -56.64 -18.14
N LYS A 3 -61.70 -55.63 -17.44
CA LYS A 3 -61.63 -54.22 -17.88
C LYS A 3 -60.25 -53.64 -17.51
N ILE A 4 -59.48 -53.26 -18.53
CA ILE A 4 -58.21 -52.56 -18.38
C ILE A 4 -58.52 -51.08 -18.07
N LYS A 5 -58.21 -50.63 -16.85
CA LYS A 5 -58.25 -49.19 -16.49
C LYS A 5 -56.99 -48.51 -17.00
N ILE A 6 -57.11 -47.75 -18.09
CA ILE A 6 -56.04 -46.88 -18.58
C ILE A 6 -55.97 -45.64 -17.67
N ARG A 7 -54.88 -45.49 -16.92
CA ARG A 7 -54.61 -44.28 -16.12
C ARG A 7 -54.09 -43.18 -17.05
N PHE A 8 -54.86 -42.11 -17.22
CA PHE A 8 -54.37 -40.91 -17.90
C PHE A 8 -53.29 -40.23 -17.05
N LYS A 9 -52.07 -40.14 -17.60
CA LYS A 9 -50.93 -39.45 -17.00
C LYS A 9 -51.23 -37.95 -16.93
N ASN A 10 -51.00 -37.34 -15.78
CA ASN A 10 -51.42 -35.98 -15.44
C ASN A 10 -50.63 -34.93 -16.28
N ARG A 11 -51.13 -34.52 -17.45
CA ARG A 11 -50.43 -33.65 -18.41
C ARG A 11 -50.29 -32.17 -17.99
N LYS A 12 -50.94 -31.75 -16.89
CA LYS A 12 -50.94 -30.34 -16.43
C LYS A 12 -49.69 -29.92 -15.65
N ALA A 13 -48.85 -30.87 -15.23
CA ALA A 13 -47.63 -30.60 -14.48
C ALA A 13 -46.39 -30.30 -15.37
N ASN A 14 -46.50 -30.45 -16.69
CA ASN A 14 -45.32 -30.33 -17.57
C ASN A 14 -44.93 -28.87 -17.86
N ILE A 15 -45.90 -27.96 -18.00
CA ILE A 15 -45.63 -26.57 -18.38
C ILE A 15 -44.77 -25.84 -17.33
N PRO A 16 -45.06 -25.93 -16.01
CA PRO A 16 -44.24 -25.25 -15.00
C PRO A 16 -42.81 -25.80 -14.93
N ILE A 17 -42.64 -27.12 -15.09
CA ILE A 17 -41.32 -27.76 -15.08
C ILE A 17 -40.51 -27.31 -16.29
N THR A 18 -41.14 -27.25 -17.46
CA THR A 18 -40.46 -26.82 -18.70
C THR A 18 -40.04 -25.35 -18.61
N LEU A 19 -40.87 -24.49 -18.03
CA LEU A 19 -40.56 -23.09 -17.78
C LEU A 19 -39.39 -22.92 -16.80
N LEU A 20 -39.37 -23.71 -15.72
CA LEU A 20 -38.30 -23.69 -14.72
C LEU A 20 -36.96 -24.09 -15.34
N VAL A 21 -36.94 -25.15 -16.14
CA VAL A 21 -35.72 -25.60 -16.85
C VAL A 21 -35.24 -24.51 -17.82
N PHE A 22 -36.16 -23.86 -18.55
CA PHE A 22 -35.80 -22.79 -19.46
C PHE A 22 -35.22 -21.57 -18.74
N MET A 23 -35.83 -21.14 -17.63
CA MET A 23 -35.30 -20.04 -16.80
C MET A 23 -33.92 -20.36 -16.23
N ALA A 24 -33.73 -21.60 -15.73
CA ALA A 24 -32.43 -22.04 -15.24
C ALA A 24 -31.35 -22.00 -16.34
N LEU A 25 -31.71 -22.40 -17.56
CA LEU A 25 -30.80 -22.39 -18.70
C LEU A 25 -30.43 -20.96 -19.13
N VAL A 26 -31.39 -20.03 -19.14
CA VAL A 26 -31.12 -18.61 -19.41
C VAL A 26 -30.18 -18.02 -18.35
N LEU A 27 -30.40 -18.34 -17.08
CA LEU A 27 -29.55 -17.91 -15.97
C LEU A 27 -28.12 -18.43 -16.07
N THR A 28 -27.94 -19.72 -16.39
CA THR A 28 -26.60 -20.30 -16.53
C THR A 28 -25.86 -19.73 -17.73
N VAL A 29 -26.53 -19.57 -18.88
CA VAL A 29 -25.93 -18.93 -20.07
C VAL A 29 -25.54 -17.48 -19.78
N TYR A 30 -26.40 -16.72 -19.10
CA TYR A 30 -26.09 -15.35 -18.71
C TYR A 30 -24.92 -15.28 -17.73
N ALA A 31 -24.86 -16.18 -16.74
CA ALA A 31 -23.76 -16.25 -15.78
C ALA A 31 -22.42 -16.58 -16.47
N LEU A 32 -22.41 -17.56 -17.37
CA LEU A 32 -21.22 -17.90 -18.17
C LEU A 32 -20.79 -16.75 -19.09
N TYR A 33 -21.75 -16.08 -19.73
CA TYR A 33 -21.47 -14.92 -20.58
C TYR A 33 -20.89 -13.76 -19.76
N SER A 34 -21.53 -13.41 -18.65
CA SER A 34 -21.07 -12.38 -17.72
C SER A 34 -19.66 -12.68 -17.22
N PHE A 35 -19.41 -13.92 -16.78
CA PHE A 35 -18.09 -14.38 -16.35
C PHE A 35 -17.04 -14.22 -17.45
N ASN A 36 -17.31 -14.71 -18.66
CA ASN A 36 -16.38 -14.60 -19.80
C ASN A 36 -16.16 -13.14 -20.26
N THR A 37 -17.16 -12.27 -20.16
CA THR A 37 -16.99 -10.83 -20.46
C THR A 37 -16.27 -10.07 -19.35
N ASN A 38 -16.46 -10.48 -18.10
CA ASN A 38 -15.83 -9.86 -16.94
C ASN A 38 -14.37 -10.30 -16.79
N ASP A 39 -13.98 -11.53 -17.15
CA ASP A 39 -12.58 -11.95 -17.18
C ASP A 39 -11.70 -11.06 -18.07
N LYS A 40 -12.28 -10.36 -19.06
CA LYS A 40 -11.58 -9.40 -19.93
C LYS A 40 -11.54 -7.97 -19.40
N LYS A 41 -12.30 -7.64 -18.35
CA LYS A 41 -12.38 -6.30 -17.73
C LYS A 41 -11.97 -6.27 -16.26
N VAL A 42 -11.88 -7.42 -15.60
CA VAL A 42 -11.39 -7.59 -14.22
C VAL A 42 -9.86 -7.70 -14.23
N SER A 43 -9.20 -6.79 -14.95
CA SER A 43 -7.73 -6.71 -15.01
C SER A 43 -7.20 -5.30 -14.77
N SER A 44 -7.99 -4.40 -14.18
CA SER A 44 -7.56 -2.99 -14.05
C SER A 44 -8.23 -2.23 -12.92
N GLU A 45 -8.48 -2.92 -11.81
CA GLU A 45 -8.42 -2.28 -10.49
C GLU A 45 -7.86 -3.31 -9.51
N VAL A 46 -6.63 -3.72 -9.79
CA VAL A 46 -5.84 -4.46 -8.82
C VAL A 46 -5.49 -3.45 -7.72
N SER A 47 -6.39 -3.29 -6.76
CA SER A 47 -6.03 -3.06 -5.36
C SER A 47 -5.15 -4.25 -4.95
N ASP A 48 -3.90 -4.28 -5.41
CA ASP A 48 -2.96 -5.33 -5.03
C ASP A 48 -2.69 -5.09 -3.56
N SER A 49 -3.37 -5.85 -2.70
CA SER A 49 -3.17 -5.76 -1.25
C SER A 49 -1.68 -5.92 -0.93
N ARG A 50 -0.94 -6.70 -1.72
CA ARG A 50 0.51 -6.89 -1.61
C ARG A 50 1.31 -5.63 -1.94
N PHE A 51 0.77 -4.70 -2.72
CA PHE A 51 1.37 -3.39 -2.95
C PHE A 51 1.13 -2.46 -1.76
N LEU A 52 -0.11 -2.41 -1.26
CA LEU A 52 -0.44 -1.61 -0.07
C LEU A 52 0.32 -2.11 1.16
N ASP A 53 0.35 -3.43 1.39
CA ASP A 53 1.11 -4.06 2.46
C ASP A 53 2.61 -3.74 2.34
N TYR A 54 3.13 -3.72 1.11
CA TYR A 54 4.51 -3.31 0.86
C TYR A 54 4.74 -1.83 1.20
N ILE A 55 3.86 -0.93 0.77
CA ILE A 55 3.95 0.50 1.12
C ILE A 55 3.93 0.65 2.63
N TYR A 56 2.96 0.06 3.33
CA TYR A 56 2.86 0.19 4.79
C TYR A 56 4.06 -0.40 5.51
N SER A 57 4.60 -1.52 5.02
CA SER A 57 5.85 -2.08 5.55
C SER A 57 7.00 -1.10 5.40
N GLN A 58 7.16 -0.50 4.21
CA GLN A 58 8.22 0.47 3.93
C GLN A 58 8.05 1.75 4.73
N GLU A 59 6.83 2.28 4.87
CA GLU A 59 6.53 3.43 5.71
C GLU A 59 6.90 3.18 7.17
N ASN A 60 6.54 2.00 7.72
CA ASN A 60 6.87 1.64 9.10
C ASN A 60 8.38 1.55 9.32
N GLU A 61 9.09 0.93 8.38
CA GLU A 61 10.55 0.86 8.40
C GLU A 61 11.17 2.26 8.36
N ILE A 62 10.80 3.09 7.37
CA ILE A 62 11.25 4.48 7.26
C ILE A 62 10.98 5.24 8.56
N ASN A 63 9.76 5.14 9.09
CA ASN A 63 9.37 5.83 10.32
C ASN A 63 10.22 5.42 11.51
N PHE A 64 10.50 4.12 11.64
CA PHE A 64 11.35 3.59 12.69
C PHE A 64 12.78 4.13 12.59
N TYR A 65 13.40 4.04 11.41
CA TYR A 65 14.78 4.49 11.22
C TYR A 65 14.93 6.01 11.34
N VAL A 66 14.05 6.78 10.69
CA VAL A 66 14.06 8.25 10.79
C VAL A 66 13.80 8.72 12.21
N GLY A 67 12.83 8.11 12.90
CA GLY A 67 12.54 8.42 14.30
C GLY A 67 13.75 8.16 15.22
N ASN A 68 14.44 7.03 15.03
CA ASN A 68 15.63 6.66 15.79
C ASN A 68 16.82 7.61 15.48
N VAL A 69 17.01 7.96 14.21
CA VAL A 69 18.02 8.94 13.79
C VAL A 69 17.73 10.30 14.43
N MET A 70 16.49 10.81 14.35
CA MET A 70 16.10 12.06 14.99
C MET A 70 16.41 12.06 16.49
N GLU A 71 15.99 11.01 17.20
CA GLU A 71 16.15 10.92 18.65
C GLU A 71 17.63 10.92 19.07
N LYS A 72 18.46 10.11 18.40
CA LYS A 72 19.89 10.07 18.67
C LYS A 72 20.59 11.37 18.30
N SER A 73 20.16 12.01 17.23
CA SER A 73 20.71 13.31 16.80
C SER A 73 20.40 14.38 17.81
N ILE A 74 19.18 14.38 18.37
CA ILE A 74 18.79 15.33 19.41
C ILE A 74 19.63 15.10 20.68
N ALA A 75 19.71 13.85 21.15
CA ALA A 75 20.47 13.48 22.33
C ALA A 75 21.96 13.86 22.24
N LYS A 76 22.55 13.78 21.04
CA LYS A 76 23.95 14.17 20.80
C LYS A 76 24.17 15.65 20.65
N THR A 77 23.17 16.39 20.19
CA THR A 77 23.28 17.84 19.98
C THR A 77 23.10 18.60 21.30
N GLY A 78 22.40 18.01 22.28
CA GLY A 78 22.21 18.64 23.60
C GLY A 78 21.20 19.79 23.51
N GLN A 79 21.66 21.03 23.70
CA GLN A 79 20.81 22.22 23.54
C GLN A 79 20.61 22.54 22.06
N ILE A 80 19.43 22.23 21.54
CA ILE A 80 19.04 22.57 20.18
C ILE A 80 18.17 23.82 20.22
N ASN A 81 18.66 24.85 19.56
CA ASN A 81 17.98 26.12 19.35
C ASN A 81 18.22 26.54 17.90
N SER A 82 17.46 27.53 17.43
CA SER A 82 17.48 27.95 16.02
C SER A 82 18.89 28.39 15.55
N GLY A 83 19.78 28.78 16.46
CA GLY A 83 21.18 29.13 16.18
C GLY A 83 22.14 27.95 15.95
N ASN A 84 21.78 26.72 16.37
CA ASN A 84 22.63 25.52 16.28
C ASN A 84 22.04 24.43 15.37
N TYR A 85 21.15 24.79 14.45
CA TYR A 85 20.49 23.81 13.57
C TYR A 85 21.48 23.00 12.71
N GLN A 86 22.63 23.57 12.37
CA GLN A 86 23.66 22.89 11.61
C GLN A 86 24.24 21.68 12.37
N ALA A 87 24.44 21.81 13.69
CA ALA A 87 24.93 20.71 14.52
C ALA A 87 23.94 19.53 14.55
N PHE A 88 22.63 19.83 14.56
CA PHE A 88 21.60 18.80 14.42
C PHE A 88 21.69 18.11 13.05
N ILE A 89 21.80 18.87 11.96
CA ILE A 89 21.92 18.31 10.60
C ILE A 89 23.15 17.40 10.48
N ASP A 90 24.30 17.85 10.99
CA ASP A 90 25.54 17.09 10.91
C ASP A 90 25.45 15.79 11.72
N ASN A 91 24.88 15.85 12.93
CA ASN A 91 24.62 14.67 13.75
C ASN A 91 23.59 13.73 13.08
N PHE A 92 22.55 14.28 12.47
CA PHE A 92 21.54 13.52 11.73
C PHE A 92 22.16 12.76 10.59
N LYS A 93 23.04 13.40 9.80
CA LYS A 93 23.79 12.72 8.75
C LYS A 93 24.61 11.58 9.35
N ILE A 94 25.41 11.84 10.39
CA ILE A 94 26.26 10.80 11.02
C ILE A 94 25.43 9.60 11.48
N GLU A 95 24.29 9.82 12.14
CA GLU A 95 23.42 8.74 12.59
C GLU A 95 22.75 8.01 11.42
N LEU A 96 22.32 8.73 10.38
CA LEU A 96 21.77 8.15 9.15
C LEU A 96 22.81 7.25 8.45
N TYR A 97 24.06 7.69 8.37
CA TYR A 97 25.17 6.94 7.75
C TYR A 97 25.43 5.58 8.41
N LYS A 98 25.07 5.39 9.68
CA LYS A 98 25.20 4.07 10.35
C LYS A 98 24.31 2.99 9.76
N TYR A 99 23.26 3.39 9.04
CA TYR A 99 22.36 2.47 8.35
C TYR A 99 22.82 2.19 6.91
N LYS A 100 24.02 2.66 6.50
CA LYS A 100 24.68 2.22 5.26
C LYS A 100 25.54 0.98 5.54
N LYS A 101 25.32 -0.08 4.76
CA LYS A 101 26.17 -1.27 4.68
C LYS A 101 26.65 -1.42 3.24
N ASN A 102 27.97 -1.47 3.03
CA ASN A 102 28.58 -1.56 1.69
C ASN A 102 28.13 -0.44 0.73
N GLN A 103 28.10 0.80 1.20
CA GLN A 103 27.64 2.00 0.45
C GLN A 103 26.15 2.04 0.09
N THR A 104 25.40 0.96 0.31
CA THR A 104 23.95 0.90 0.19
C THR A 104 23.28 1.02 1.55
N PHE A 105 22.18 1.77 1.63
CA PHE A 105 21.36 1.78 2.84
C PHE A 105 20.65 0.44 3.02
N ILE A 106 20.41 0.04 4.27
CA ILE A 106 19.58 -1.13 4.61
C ILE A 106 18.20 -1.01 3.95
N ILE A 107 17.68 0.22 3.89
CA ILE A 107 16.49 0.59 3.11
C ILE A 107 16.90 1.66 2.11
N THR A 108 16.72 1.35 0.83
CA THR A 108 17.12 2.19 -0.30
C THR A 108 16.56 3.61 -0.23
N GLU A 109 15.34 3.74 0.27
CA GLU A 109 14.54 4.96 0.38
C GLU A 109 15.18 5.98 1.33
N LEU A 110 15.99 5.53 2.31
CA LEU A 110 16.72 6.42 3.22
C LEU A 110 17.75 7.29 2.50
N SER A 111 18.21 6.88 1.31
CA SER A 111 19.11 7.69 0.47
C SER A 111 18.51 9.02 0.04
N GLN A 112 17.18 9.13 0.01
CA GLN A 112 16.47 10.33 -0.40
C GLN A 112 16.42 11.39 0.69
N ILE A 113 16.80 11.04 1.93
CA ILE A 113 16.66 11.92 3.10
C ILE A 113 17.77 12.97 3.16
N GLU A 114 19.03 12.56 2.93
CA GLU A 114 20.20 13.45 3.00
C GLU A 114 20.06 14.74 2.16
N PRO A 115 19.60 14.71 0.89
CA PRO A 115 19.40 15.95 0.11
C PRO A 115 18.23 16.82 0.58
N GLN A 116 17.32 16.30 1.42
CA GLN A 116 16.17 17.03 1.93
C GLN A 116 16.43 17.73 3.27
N LEU A 117 17.61 17.53 3.87
CA LEU A 117 18.04 18.19 5.10
C LEU A 117 18.46 19.64 4.85
N ILE A 118 17.53 20.44 4.33
CA ILE A 118 17.68 21.87 4.04
C ILE A 118 16.77 22.63 5.00
N GLY A 119 17.14 23.88 5.34
CA GLY A 119 16.43 24.71 6.32
C GLY A 119 14.92 24.77 6.13
N ASP A 120 14.41 24.83 4.89
CA ASP A 120 12.97 24.92 4.61
C ASP A 120 12.18 23.67 5.03
N ASN A 121 12.84 22.51 5.11
CA ASN A 121 12.23 21.24 5.53
C ASN A 121 12.43 20.98 7.04
N ILE A 122 13.20 21.82 7.73
CA ILE A 122 13.59 21.63 9.12
C ILE A 122 13.13 22.83 9.94
N GLU A 123 12.20 22.61 10.85
CA GLU A 123 11.73 23.62 11.79
C GLU A 123 12.22 23.24 13.20
N ILE A 124 13.10 24.07 13.76
CA ILE A 124 13.66 23.91 15.10
C ILE A 124 13.18 25.05 15.98
N THR A 125 12.55 24.68 17.08
CA THR A 125 12.12 25.58 18.15
C THR A 125 12.75 25.14 19.47
N ASP A 126 12.62 25.95 20.52
CA ASP A 126 13.11 25.60 21.87
C ASP A 126 12.38 24.39 22.49
N LYS A 127 11.30 23.90 21.87
CA LYS A 127 10.44 22.83 22.40
C LYS A 127 10.45 21.57 21.54
N PHE A 128 10.65 21.72 20.23
CA PHE A 128 10.60 20.61 19.31
C PHE A 128 11.47 20.83 18.09
N VAL A 129 11.96 19.73 17.53
CA VAL A 129 12.50 19.64 16.18
C VAL A 129 11.46 18.97 15.30
N SER A 130 11.22 19.55 14.14
CA SER A 130 10.40 18.92 13.11
C SER A 130 11.10 18.88 11.77
N LEU A 131 10.92 17.76 11.08
CA LEU A 131 11.54 17.44 9.81
C LEU A 131 10.46 16.96 8.84
N ASN A 132 10.28 17.69 7.74
CA ASN A 132 9.39 17.32 6.65
C ASN A 132 10.17 16.54 5.60
N LEU A 133 9.76 15.31 5.32
CA LEU A 133 10.38 14.46 4.30
C LEU A 133 9.36 14.04 3.26
N ASN A 134 9.78 14.09 2.00
CA ASN A 134 9.04 13.59 0.85
C ASN A 134 9.84 12.42 0.26
N ILE A 135 9.41 11.20 0.53
CA ILE A 135 10.14 9.98 0.15
C ILE A 135 9.34 9.24 -0.91
N LYS A 136 9.98 8.93 -2.03
CA LYS A 136 9.38 8.16 -3.11
C LYS A 136 9.62 6.66 -2.85
N ILE A 137 8.55 5.91 -2.63
CA ILE A 137 8.57 4.45 -2.49
C ILE A 137 8.20 3.86 -3.86
N GLU A 138 9.08 3.06 -4.44
CA GLU A 138 8.87 2.46 -5.76
C GLU A 138 8.91 0.94 -5.69
N LYS A 139 7.99 0.28 -6.40
CA LYS A 139 8.03 -1.17 -6.58
C LYS A 139 7.87 -1.52 -8.05
N LYS A 140 8.78 -2.37 -8.53
CA LYS A 140 8.70 -2.94 -9.88
C LYS A 140 7.79 -4.15 -9.87
N PHE A 141 6.78 -4.15 -10.74
CA PHE A 141 5.88 -5.27 -10.95
C PHE A 141 6.16 -5.89 -12.32
N HIS A 142 6.53 -7.19 -12.31
CA HIS A 142 6.72 -8.03 -13.49
C HIS A 142 7.52 -7.38 -14.62
N ASP A 143 8.57 -6.61 -14.29
CA ASP A 143 9.48 -5.90 -15.19
C ASP A 143 8.82 -4.97 -16.23
N LYS A 144 7.53 -4.65 -16.07
CA LYS A 144 6.75 -3.86 -17.04
C LYS A 144 6.22 -2.55 -16.48
N PHE A 145 5.95 -2.49 -15.18
CA PHE A 145 5.39 -1.30 -14.55
C PHE A 145 6.11 -0.98 -13.25
N ILE A 146 6.42 0.30 -13.04
CA ILE A 146 6.92 0.83 -11.78
C ILE A 146 5.77 1.59 -11.16
N ILE A 147 5.29 1.12 -10.00
CA ILE A 147 4.31 1.86 -9.22
C ILE A 147 5.09 2.68 -8.20
N SER A 148 4.88 4.00 -8.23
CA SER A 148 5.50 4.94 -7.31
C SER A 148 4.47 5.57 -6.37
N TYR A 149 4.80 5.60 -5.09
CA TYR A 149 4.03 6.26 -4.05
C TYR A 149 4.89 7.36 -3.41
N LEU A 150 4.32 8.57 -3.27
CA LEU A 150 5.01 9.69 -2.64
C LEU A 150 4.58 9.79 -1.17
N TYR A 151 5.47 9.40 -0.27
CA TYR A 151 5.27 9.45 1.17
C TYR A 151 5.73 10.80 1.73
N ASN A 152 4.78 11.65 2.07
CA ASN A 152 5.04 12.96 2.68
C ASN A 152 4.75 12.90 4.18
N LYS A 153 5.77 13.09 5.02
CA LYS A 153 5.62 13.01 6.48
C LYS A 153 6.39 14.10 7.20
N LYS A 154 5.70 14.76 8.14
CA LYS A 154 6.30 15.61 9.17
C LYS A 154 6.64 14.75 10.39
N PHE A 155 7.92 14.58 10.66
CA PHE A 155 8.44 13.98 11.88
C PHE A 155 8.59 15.07 12.93
N VAL A 156 8.07 14.87 14.13
CA VAL A 156 8.17 15.84 15.23
C VAL A 156 8.69 15.13 16.47
N LYS A 157 9.70 15.69 17.11
CA LYS A 157 10.21 15.23 18.40
C LYS A 157 10.40 16.40 19.35
N SER A 158 9.92 16.24 20.58
CA SER A 158 10.22 17.15 21.68
C SER A 158 11.70 17.07 22.06
N ILE A 159 12.28 18.21 22.39
CA ILE A 159 13.65 18.35 22.91
C ILE A 159 13.63 18.17 24.42
#